data_AF-A0A7J9XZ67-F1
#
_entry.id   AF-A0A7J9XZ67-F1
#
_cell.length_a   1.000
_cell.length_b   1.000
_cell.length_c   1.000
_cell.angle_alpha   90.00
_cell.angle_beta   90.00
_cell.angle_gamma   90.00
#
_symmetry.space_group_name_H-M   'P 1'
#
loop_
_entity.id
_entity.type
_entity.pdbx_description
1 polymer ?
#
loop_
_entity_poly.entity_id
_entity_poly.type
_entity_poly.pdbx_seq_one_letter_code
_entity_poly.pdbx_strand_id
1 'polypeptide(L)'
;MLDTTDPENPKQVAQIVDPAINVHHQSDPLTMTRADGSTRDVLVITDERAGATGSVECPGGGLHVYDITGDLERSPQKLGTWFIPVIQPQDGATCTSHVLRIYPEQKLLTIAWYAQGVRVLDISGLADVTGSPAEIGIGDGVGMREVGHYVFPDSDTWSFKTNRIAADGSFYGYGNDLTRGFDVYRFTGAGLSAPPLEPVNLASLRKGGVEG
;
A
#
# COMPACT_ATOMS: atom_id res chain seq x y z
N MET A 1 4.69 -18.95 -5.02
CA MET A 1 5.98 -18.61 -4.39
C MET A 1 7.07 -19.47 -4.99
N LEU A 2 8.17 -18.85 -5.37
CA LEU A 2 9.32 -19.50 -5.99
C LEU A 2 10.51 -19.34 -5.05
N ASP A 3 11.21 -20.44 -4.77
CA ASP A 3 12.56 -20.41 -4.21
C ASP A 3 13.53 -20.16 -5.37
N THR A 4 14.20 -19.02 -5.30
CA THR A 4 15.19 -18.58 -6.29
C THR A 4 16.61 -18.54 -5.71
N THR A 5 16.88 -19.28 -4.62
CA THR A 5 18.22 -19.38 -4.00
C THR A 5 19.25 -19.93 -4.98
N ASP A 6 18.81 -20.85 -5.85
CA ASP A 6 19.51 -21.23 -7.07
C ASP A 6 18.79 -20.58 -8.27
N PRO A 7 19.30 -19.46 -8.81
CA PRO A 7 18.65 -18.76 -9.91
C PRO A 7 18.67 -19.55 -11.23
N GLU A 8 19.57 -20.53 -11.38
CA GLU A 8 19.61 -21.40 -12.56
C GLU A 8 18.52 -22.49 -12.50
N ASN A 9 18.07 -22.85 -11.29
CA ASN A 9 17.07 -23.90 -11.05
C ASN A 9 16.01 -23.47 -10.02
N PRO A 10 15.16 -22.48 -10.35
CA PRO A 10 14.12 -22.03 -9.44
C PRO A 10 13.09 -23.14 -9.18
N LYS A 11 12.57 -23.19 -7.95
CA LYS A 11 11.59 -24.21 -7.54
C LYS A 11 10.30 -23.57 -7.06
N GLN A 12 9.16 -24.10 -7.48
CA GLN A 12 7.88 -23.72 -6.90
C GLN A 12 7.72 -24.34 -5.51
N VAL A 13 7.62 -23.49 -4.48
CA VAL A 13 7.46 -23.91 -3.08
C VAL A 13 5.98 -24.00 -2.71
N ALA A 14 5.18 -23.06 -3.20
CA ALA A 14 3.76 -22.99 -2.89
C ALA A 14 2.98 -22.25 -3.98
N GLN A 15 1.67 -22.44 -3.97
CA GLN A 15 0.71 -21.69 -4.77
C GLN A 15 -0.44 -21.26 -3.87
N ILE A 16 -0.80 -19.99 -3.95
CA ILE A 16 -1.99 -19.45 -3.30
C ILE A 16 -3.04 -19.28 -4.39
N VAL A 17 -4.23 -19.85 -4.18
CA VAL A 17 -5.40 -19.60 -5.02
C VAL A 17 -6.41 -18.83 -4.17
N ASP A 18 -6.45 -17.51 -4.34
CA ASP A 18 -7.44 -16.65 -3.70
C ASP A 18 -8.40 -16.10 -4.77
N PRO A 19 -9.65 -16.62 -4.86
CA PRO A 19 -10.60 -16.18 -5.87
C PRO A 19 -11.08 -14.74 -5.67
N ALA A 20 -10.80 -14.12 -4.53
CA ALA A 20 -11.09 -12.71 -4.30
C ALA A 20 -10.06 -11.78 -4.95
N ILE A 21 -8.86 -12.28 -5.27
CA ILE A 21 -7.83 -11.52 -5.99
C ILE A 21 -8.00 -11.74 -7.49
N ASN A 22 -8.23 -10.68 -8.25
CA ASN A 22 -8.32 -10.79 -9.71
C ASN A 22 -6.95 -10.57 -10.37
N VAL A 23 -6.34 -9.42 -10.11
CA VAL A 23 -4.98 -9.06 -10.53
C VAL A 23 -4.24 -8.53 -9.31
N HIS A 24 -2.95 -8.82 -9.21
CA HIS A 24 -2.08 -8.22 -8.21
C HIS A 24 -0.85 -7.62 -8.88
N HIS A 25 -0.44 -6.45 -8.44
CA HIS A 25 0.76 -5.77 -8.95
C HIS A 25 1.97 -5.95 -8.05
N GLN A 26 1.73 -6.38 -6.82
CA GLN A 26 2.78 -6.63 -5.85
C GLN A 26 2.36 -7.69 -4.82
N SER A 27 3.36 -8.46 -4.37
CA SER A 27 3.26 -9.48 -3.34
C SER A 27 4.58 -9.51 -2.60
N ASP A 28 4.62 -8.90 -1.42
CA ASP A 28 5.86 -8.72 -0.67
C ASP A 28 5.77 -9.44 0.68
N PRO A 29 6.73 -10.35 0.96
CA PRO A 29 6.86 -10.89 2.30
C PRO A 29 7.52 -9.87 3.24
N LEU A 30 7.18 -9.93 4.52
CA LEU A 30 7.91 -9.26 5.58
C LEU A 30 8.04 -10.15 6.80
N THR A 31 9.16 -10.00 7.51
CA THR A 31 9.36 -10.59 8.83
C THR A 31 9.10 -9.52 9.89
N MET A 32 8.33 -9.86 10.92
CA MET A 32 8.05 -9.02 12.07
C MET A 32 8.48 -9.69 13.36
N THR A 33 9.00 -8.90 14.30
CA THR A 33 9.34 -9.35 15.65
C THR A 33 8.19 -9.05 16.59
N ARG A 34 7.70 -10.07 17.29
CA ARG A 34 6.70 -9.96 18.36
C ARG A 34 7.32 -9.46 19.66
N ALA A 35 6.46 -9.07 20.60
CA ALA A 35 6.90 -8.60 21.92
C ALA A 35 7.69 -9.65 22.73
N ASP A 36 7.45 -10.94 22.49
CA ASP A 36 8.16 -12.05 23.13
C ASP A 36 9.51 -12.42 22.46
N GLY A 37 9.89 -11.70 21.40
CA GLY A 37 11.11 -11.94 20.63
C GLY A 37 10.98 -13.01 19.55
N SER A 38 9.84 -13.69 19.43
CA SER A 38 9.56 -14.57 18.30
C SER A 38 9.36 -13.77 17.00
N THR A 39 9.61 -14.41 15.86
CA THR A 39 9.35 -13.82 14.54
C THR A 39 8.07 -14.35 13.92
N ARG A 40 7.49 -13.54 13.03
CA ARG A 40 6.39 -13.90 12.15
C ARG A 40 6.73 -13.50 10.74
N ASP A 41 6.50 -14.40 9.80
CA ASP A 41 6.59 -14.09 8.38
C ASP A 41 5.19 -13.92 7.81
N VAL A 42 4.95 -12.77 7.19
CA VAL A 42 3.66 -12.38 6.63
C VAL A 42 3.84 -12.05 5.16
N LEU A 43 2.91 -12.48 4.32
CA LEU A 43 2.83 -12.09 2.91
C LEU A 43 1.67 -11.10 2.73
N VAL A 44 1.97 -9.93 2.17
CA VAL A 44 0.97 -8.92 1.81
C VAL A 44 0.84 -8.89 0.29
N ILE A 45 -0.37 -9.14 -0.22
CA ILE A 45 -0.70 -9.18 -1.64
C ILE A 45 -1.70 -8.07 -1.95
N THR A 46 -1.39 -7.29 -2.98
CA THR A 46 -2.30 -6.27 -3.53
C THR A 46 -3.41 -6.93 -4.33
N ASP A 47 -4.61 -6.38 -4.30
CA ASP A 47 -5.71 -6.77 -5.17
C ASP A 47 -6.17 -5.56 -5.97
N GLU A 48 -6.10 -5.71 -7.29
CA GLU A 48 -6.73 -4.89 -8.30
C GLU A 48 -8.02 -5.61 -8.77
N ARG A 49 -9.12 -5.40 -8.03
CA ARG A 49 -10.42 -5.96 -8.41
C ARG A 49 -10.82 -5.39 -9.78
N ALA A 50 -11.39 -6.25 -10.61
CA ALA A 50 -11.66 -6.01 -12.04
C ALA A 50 -10.42 -5.93 -12.96
N GLY A 51 -9.20 -6.15 -12.47
CA GLY A 51 -8.00 -6.36 -13.30
C GLY A 51 -7.64 -5.16 -14.16
N ALA A 52 -6.97 -5.36 -15.30
CA ALA A 52 -6.48 -4.29 -16.18
C ALA A 52 -7.54 -3.29 -16.69
N THR A 53 -8.83 -3.59 -16.52
CA THR A 53 -9.94 -2.68 -16.81
C THR A 53 -10.26 -1.71 -15.67
N GLY A 54 -9.74 -1.93 -14.47
CA GLY A 54 -10.01 -1.14 -13.27
C GLY A 54 -11.42 -1.37 -12.70
N SER A 55 -11.56 -1.36 -11.37
CA SER A 55 -12.86 -1.28 -10.71
C SER A 55 -13.22 0.19 -10.48
N VAL A 56 -14.42 0.59 -10.92
CA VAL A 56 -15.02 1.89 -10.59
C VAL A 56 -15.73 1.89 -9.22
N GLU A 57 -15.98 0.71 -8.66
CA GLU A 57 -16.47 0.57 -7.29
C GLU A 57 -15.29 0.72 -6.32
N CYS A 58 -15.36 1.66 -5.38
CA CYS A 58 -14.40 1.76 -4.30
C CYS A 58 -14.73 0.84 -3.12
N PRO A 59 -13.73 0.31 -2.41
CA PRO A 59 -12.29 0.51 -2.60
C PRO A 59 -11.69 -0.37 -3.72
N GLY A 60 -12.55 -1.14 -4.42
CA GLY A 60 -12.27 -1.88 -5.65
C GLY A 60 -11.09 -2.82 -5.59
N GLY A 61 -10.68 -3.25 -4.40
CA GLY A 61 -9.53 -4.11 -4.15
C GLY A 61 -8.83 -3.69 -2.86
N GLY A 62 -7.94 -4.51 -2.33
CA GLY A 62 -7.39 -4.34 -1.00
C GLY A 62 -6.06 -5.06 -0.79
N LEU A 63 -5.62 -5.10 0.46
CA LEU A 63 -4.42 -5.82 0.87
C LEU A 63 -4.81 -7.14 1.52
N HIS A 64 -4.48 -8.25 0.86
CA HIS A 64 -4.69 -9.60 1.34
C HIS A 64 -3.47 -10.03 2.13
N VAL A 65 -3.69 -10.52 3.36
CA VAL A 65 -2.63 -10.82 4.31
C VAL A 65 -2.62 -12.31 4.60
N TYR A 66 -1.45 -12.94 4.50
CA TYR A 66 -1.25 -14.36 4.81
C TYR A 66 -0.13 -14.57 5.81
N ASP A 67 -0.31 -15.51 6.73
CA ASP A 67 0.77 -16.07 7.52
C ASP A 67 1.53 -17.11 6.70
N ILE A 68 2.84 -16.92 6.61
CA ILE A 68 3.78 -17.81 5.93
C ILE A 68 4.90 -18.27 6.86
N THR A 69 4.72 -18.14 8.18
CA THR A 69 5.74 -18.50 9.18
C THR A 69 6.09 -19.99 9.14
N GLY A 70 7.38 -20.30 8.98
CA GLY A 70 7.89 -21.67 9.02
C GLY A 70 7.22 -22.58 7.98
N ASP A 71 6.62 -23.69 8.42
CA ASP A 71 5.97 -24.65 7.52
C ASP A 71 4.75 -24.05 6.77
N LEU A 72 4.20 -22.92 7.23
CA LEU A 72 3.12 -22.22 6.54
C LEU A 72 3.57 -21.60 5.22
N GLU A 73 4.86 -21.47 4.94
CA GLU A 73 5.35 -21.06 3.62
C GLU A 73 4.84 -22.02 2.52
N ARG A 74 4.72 -23.32 2.82
CA ARG A 74 4.21 -24.33 1.86
C ARG A 74 2.70 -24.35 1.75
N SER A 75 2.00 -23.81 2.75
CA SER A 75 0.55 -23.75 2.80
C SER A 75 0.08 -22.46 3.50
N PRO A 76 0.22 -21.30 2.83
CA PRO A 76 -0.07 -20.00 3.44
C PRO A 76 -1.48 -19.90 4.00
N GLN A 77 -1.62 -19.33 5.19
CA GLN A 77 -2.92 -19.16 5.84
C GLN A 77 -3.37 -17.71 5.75
N LYS A 78 -4.54 -17.47 5.14
CA LYS A 78 -5.08 -16.11 5.04
C LYS A 78 -5.51 -15.60 6.43
N LEU A 79 -4.91 -14.50 6.84
CA LEU A 79 -5.22 -13.79 8.08
C LEU A 79 -6.40 -12.85 7.92
N GLY A 80 -6.57 -12.29 6.72
CA GLY A 80 -7.71 -11.45 6.39
C GLY A 80 -7.43 -10.53 5.20
N THR A 81 -8.28 -9.52 5.04
CA THR A 81 -8.15 -8.50 3.99
C THR A 81 -8.35 -7.10 4.55
N TRP A 82 -7.55 -6.14 4.11
CA TRP A 82 -7.65 -4.74 4.49
C TRP A 82 -8.06 -3.85 3.32
N PHE A 83 -8.89 -2.85 3.60
CA PHE A 83 -9.34 -1.88 2.63
C PHE A 83 -9.23 -0.45 3.14
N ILE A 84 -8.97 0.50 2.23
CA ILE A 84 -9.00 1.94 2.55
C ILE A 84 -10.43 2.41 2.84
N PRO A 85 -10.60 3.49 3.64
CA PRO A 85 -11.79 4.31 3.56
C PRO A 85 -11.85 5.05 2.21
N VAL A 86 -13.08 5.32 1.74
CA VAL A 86 -13.31 6.17 0.57
C VAL A 86 -13.34 7.62 1.02
N ILE A 87 -12.44 8.44 0.50
CA ILE A 87 -12.24 9.82 0.96
C ILE A 87 -12.54 10.88 -0.10
N GLN A 88 -12.85 10.48 -1.34
CA GLN A 88 -13.46 11.36 -2.34
C GLN A 88 -14.44 10.59 -3.24
N PRO A 89 -15.41 11.27 -3.88
CA PRO A 89 -16.27 10.67 -4.91
C PRO A 89 -15.43 10.08 -6.05
N GLN A 90 -15.91 9.00 -6.68
CA GLN A 90 -15.18 8.33 -7.75
C GLN A 90 -15.47 8.89 -9.13
N ASP A 91 -16.69 9.39 -9.39
CA ASP A 91 -17.09 9.92 -10.70
C ASP A 91 -16.64 9.07 -11.92
N GLY A 92 -16.62 7.74 -11.75
CA GLY A 92 -16.20 6.76 -12.77
C GLY A 92 -14.70 6.45 -12.81
N ALA A 93 -13.90 7.00 -11.91
CA ALA A 93 -12.46 6.76 -11.81
C ALA A 93 -12.13 5.42 -11.15
N THR A 94 -10.97 4.86 -11.52
CA THR A 94 -10.46 3.59 -11.00
C THR A 94 -10.11 3.73 -9.52
N CYS A 95 -10.57 2.81 -8.69
CA CYS A 95 -10.33 2.83 -7.25
C CYS A 95 -9.91 1.46 -6.77
N THR A 96 -8.60 1.20 -6.70
CA THR A 96 -8.10 -0.09 -6.24
C THR A 96 -6.67 -0.03 -5.74
N SER A 97 -6.25 -1.01 -4.93
CA SER A 97 -4.90 -1.06 -4.38
C SER A 97 -3.92 -1.37 -5.50
N HIS A 98 -2.76 -0.71 -5.50
CA HIS A 98 -1.80 -0.86 -6.58
C HIS A 98 -0.39 -1.09 -6.06
N VAL A 99 0.62 -0.34 -6.50
CA VAL A 99 2.01 -0.64 -6.13
C VAL A 99 2.34 -0.11 -4.73
N LEU A 100 2.96 -0.97 -3.91
CA LEU A 100 3.33 -0.67 -2.52
C LEU A 100 4.84 -0.67 -2.27
N ARG A 101 5.23 -0.33 -1.04
CA ARG A 101 6.53 -0.66 -0.47
C ARG A 101 6.41 -0.84 1.03
N ILE A 102 7.02 -1.89 1.55
CA ILE A 102 7.02 -2.23 2.98
C ILE A 102 8.35 -1.80 3.61
N TYR A 103 8.26 -1.27 4.84
CA TYR A 103 9.38 -0.82 5.66
C TYR A 103 9.31 -1.51 7.04
N PRO A 104 9.78 -2.77 7.15
CA PRO A 104 9.56 -3.59 8.35
C PRO A 104 10.13 -2.97 9.63
N GLU A 105 11.32 -2.38 9.56
CA GLU A 105 11.97 -1.72 10.71
C GLU A 105 11.14 -0.56 11.26
N GLN A 106 10.54 0.23 10.37
CA GLN A 106 9.70 1.37 10.75
C GLN A 106 8.25 0.97 10.99
N LYS A 107 7.89 -0.30 10.70
CA LYS A 107 6.52 -0.81 10.75
C LYS A 107 5.57 0.04 9.92
N LEU A 108 6.04 0.46 8.73
CA LEU A 108 5.27 1.27 7.80
C LEU A 108 5.13 0.58 6.44
N LEU A 109 4.08 0.94 5.72
CA LEU A 109 3.83 0.56 4.33
C LEU A 109 3.35 1.80 3.57
N THR A 110 3.95 2.08 2.41
CA THR A 110 3.45 3.12 1.49
C THR A 110 2.77 2.46 0.31
N ILE A 111 1.63 2.97 -0.13
CA ILE A 111 0.89 2.39 -1.26
C ILE A 111 0.10 3.46 -2.02
N ALA A 112 -0.10 3.22 -3.31
CA ALA A 112 -1.00 4.01 -4.14
C ALA A 112 -2.33 3.28 -4.39
N TRP A 113 -3.37 4.06 -4.61
CA TRP A 113 -4.73 3.56 -4.73
C TRP A 113 -5.52 4.24 -5.87
N TYR A 114 -4.87 4.45 -7.03
CA TYR A 114 -5.45 5.12 -8.20
C TYR A 114 -6.15 6.46 -7.85
N ALA A 115 -7.46 6.57 -8.08
CA ALA A 115 -8.27 7.75 -7.78
C ALA A 115 -8.41 8.05 -6.30
N GLN A 116 -7.93 7.16 -5.44
CA GLN A 116 -7.81 7.40 -4.03
C GLN A 116 -6.41 7.89 -3.65
N GLY A 117 -5.45 8.06 -4.56
CA GLY A 117 -4.19 8.75 -4.29
C GLY A 117 -3.20 7.92 -3.49
N VAL A 118 -2.46 8.56 -2.56
CA VAL A 118 -1.37 7.94 -1.80
C VAL A 118 -1.75 7.64 -0.37
N ARG A 119 -1.15 6.59 0.19
CA ARG A 119 -1.42 6.06 1.53
C ARG A 119 -0.14 5.70 2.27
N VAL A 120 -0.17 5.90 3.58
CA VAL A 120 0.83 5.46 4.55
C VAL A 120 0.11 4.65 5.61
N LEU A 121 0.47 3.39 5.76
CA LEU A 121 -0.11 2.48 6.73
C LEU A 121 0.92 2.15 7.81
N ASP A 122 0.48 2.17 9.06
CA ASP A 122 1.12 1.51 10.18
C ASP A 122 0.75 0.02 10.11
N ILE A 123 1.76 -0.82 10.08
CA ILE A 123 1.63 -2.28 9.98
C ILE A 123 2.13 -3.00 11.23
N SER A 124 2.34 -2.27 12.33
CA SER A 124 2.87 -2.81 13.58
C SER A 124 2.01 -3.94 14.16
N GLY A 125 0.70 -3.91 13.92
CA GLY A 125 -0.25 -4.93 14.39
C GLY A 125 -0.15 -6.27 13.65
N LEU A 126 0.49 -6.34 12.49
CA LEU A 126 0.65 -7.60 11.73
C LEU A 126 1.46 -8.66 12.51
N ALA A 127 2.32 -8.25 13.44
CA ALA A 127 3.09 -9.16 14.29
C ALA A 127 2.17 -10.05 15.15
N ASP A 128 1.05 -9.49 15.63
CA ASP A 128 0.23 -10.10 16.68
C ASP A 128 -1.20 -10.41 16.22
N VAL A 129 -1.59 -9.98 15.01
CA VAL A 129 -2.96 -10.22 14.50
C VAL A 129 -3.26 -11.72 14.44
N THR A 130 -4.30 -12.15 15.13
CA THR A 130 -4.91 -13.46 14.91
C THR A 130 -6.13 -13.23 14.05
N GLY A 131 -6.27 -14.00 12.98
CA GLY A 131 -7.39 -13.79 12.08
C GLY A 131 -7.78 -15.00 11.26
N SER A 132 -8.84 -14.82 10.47
CA SER A 132 -9.39 -15.83 9.59
C SER A 132 -9.77 -15.21 8.24
N PRO A 133 -9.95 -16.01 7.17
CA PRO A 133 -10.37 -15.49 5.87
C PRO A 133 -11.68 -14.68 5.87
N ALA A 134 -12.51 -14.83 6.90
CA ALA A 134 -13.75 -14.06 7.07
C ALA A 134 -13.51 -12.63 7.59
N GLU A 135 -12.30 -12.31 8.04
CA GLU A 135 -11.95 -11.01 8.58
C GLU A 135 -11.61 -10.03 7.45
N ILE A 136 -12.55 -9.10 7.25
CA ILE A 136 -12.41 -7.96 6.37
C ILE A 136 -12.39 -6.71 7.24
N GLY A 137 -11.27 -5.99 7.21
CA GLY A 137 -11.09 -4.73 7.92
C GLY A 137 -11.15 -3.54 6.99
N ILE A 138 -12.05 -2.60 7.24
CA ILE A 138 -11.86 -1.21 6.80
C ILE A 138 -11.06 -0.52 7.88
N GLY A 139 -9.96 0.14 7.51
CA GLY A 139 -9.19 0.96 8.43
C GLY A 139 -8.21 0.17 9.31
N ASP A 140 -8.67 -0.78 10.15
CA ASP A 140 -7.83 -1.42 11.19
C ASP A 140 -7.91 -2.96 11.31
N GLY A 141 -8.90 -3.60 10.67
CA GLY A 141 -9.37 -4.94 11.06
C GLY A 141 -8.42 -6.12 10.86
N VAL A 142 -7.21 -5.92 10.34
CA VAL A 142 -6.20 -6.99 10.16
C VAL A 142 -4.80 -6.57 10.61
N GLY A 143 -4.70 -5.69 11.62
CA GLY A 143 -3.42 -5.26 12.18
C GLY A 143 -2.67 -4.23 11.32
N MET A 144 -3.37 -3.60 10.36
CA MET A 144 -2.88 -2.50 9.55
C MET A 144 -3.80 -1.30 9.74
N ARG A 145 -3.22 -0.11 9.88
CA ARG A 145 -3.93 1.15 10.14
C ARG A 145 -3.45 2.26 9.22
N GLU A 146 -4.35 3.01 8.62
CA GLU A 146 -3.95 4.22 7.88
C GLU A 146 -3.46 5.32 8.84
N VAL A 147 -2.25 5.84 8.60
CA VAL A 147 -1.63 6.92 9.41
C VAL A 147 -1.33 8.18 8.63
N GLY A 148 -1.55 8.14 7.31
CA GLY A 148 -1.46 9.29 6.44
C GLY A 148 -2.04 8.97 5.07
N HIS A 149 -2.65 9.96 4.45
CA HIS A 149 -3.09 9.89 3.08
C HIS A 149 -3.05 11.27 2.46
N TYR A 150 -3.08 11.28 1.13
CA TYR A 150 -3.35 12.50 0.39
C TYR A 150 -3.94 12.14 -0.98
N VAL A 151 -4.91 12.94 -1.41
CA VAL A 151 -5.60 12.75 -2.70
C VAL A 151 -5.74 14.09 -3.40
N PHE A 152 -5.39 14.12 -4.68
CA PHE A 152 -5.69 15.24 -5.56
C PHE A 152 -7.06 15.03 -6.21
N PRO A 153 -7.76 16.10 -6.61
CA PRO A 153 -9.02 15.99 -7.34
C PRO A 153 -8.92 15.12 -8.61
N ASP A 154 -7.76 15.11 -9.26
CA ASP A 154 -7.44 14.33 -10.46
C ASP A 154 -6.48 13.16 -10.18
N SER A 155 -6.44 12.64 -8.95
CA SER A 155 -5.60 11.48 -8.60
C SER A 155 -5.84 10.31 -9.56
N ASP A 156 -4.75 9.74 -10.08
CA ASP A 156 -4.70 8.50 -10.84
C ASP A 156 -3.35 7.83 -10.54
N THR A 157 -3.12 7.55 -9.26
CA THR A 157 -1.78 7.25 -8.74
C THR A 157 -1.45 5.76 -8.85
N TRP A 158 -0.38 5.45 -9.57
CA TRP A 158 0.10 4.09 -9.87
C TRP A 158 0.97 3.50 -8.74
N SER A 159 1.88 4.31 -8.18
CA SER A 159 2.78 3.86 -7.13
C SER A 159 3.14 4.97 -6.16
N PHE A 160 3.43 4.60 -4.90
CA PHE A 160 3.90 5.53 -3.89
C PHE A 160 4.99 4.89 -3.02
N LYS A 161 6.20 5.45 -3.06
CA LYS A 161 7.38 4.90 -2.38
C LYS A 161 8.23 6.00 -1.77
N THR A 162 8.91 5.69 -0.67
CA THR A 162 10.03 6.47 -0.14
C THR A 162 11.33 5.66 -0.17
N ASN A 163 12.45 6.35 -0.35
CA ASN A 163 13.78 5.72 -0.26
C ASN A 163 14.28 5.63 1.18
N ARG A 164 13.85 6.54 2.06
CA ARG A 164 14.34 6.62 3.44
C ARG A 164 13.28 7.22 4.35
N ILE A 165 13.21 6.67 5.54
CA ILE A 165 12.41 7.19 6.64
C ILE A 165 13.38 7.70 7.71
N ALA A 166 13.16 8.93 8.17
CA ALA A 166 13.94 9.52 9.25
C ALA A 166 13.60 8.87 10.60
N ALA A 167 14.44 9.09 11.61
CA ALA A 167 14.24 8.49 12.93
C ALA A 167 12.94 8.96 13.61
N ASP A 168 12.44 10.13 13.25
CA ASP A 168 11.16 10.68 13.71
C ASP A 168 9.95 10.17 12.90
N GLY A 169 10.17 9.24 11.96
CA GLY A 169 9.14 8.69 11.08
C GLY A 169 8.77 9.59 9.90
N SER A 170 9.36 10.78 9.77
CA SER A 170 9.13 11.66 8.62
C SER A 170 9.84 11.16 7.37
N PHE A 171 9.30 11.49 6.19
CA PHE A 171 9.94 11.17 4.92
C PHE A 171 9.41 12.03 3.76
N TYR A 172 10.19 12.03 2.67
CA TYR A 172 9.67 12.43 1.36
C TYR A 172 9.20 11.19 0.61
N GLY A 173 7.94 11.21 0.19
CA GLY A 173 7.33 10.17 -0.62
C GLY A 173 7.28 10.60 -2.08
N TYR A 174 7.42 9.63 -2.97
CA TYR A 174 7.47 9.83 -4.41
C TYR A 174 6.32 9.06 -5.04
N GLY A 175 5.36 9.79 -5.59
CA GLY A 175 4.22 9.24 -6.30
C GLY A 175 4.46 9.28 -7.79
N ASN A 176 4.10 8.19 -8.48
CA ASN A 176 3.90 8.23 -9.92
C ASN A 176 2.40 8.22 -10.20
N ASP A 177 1.94 9.25 -10.88
CA ASP A 177 0.53 9.46 -11.24
C ASP A 177 0.38 9.46 -12.75
N LEU A 178 -0.64 8.77 -13.26
CA LEU A 178 -0.85 8.61 -14.70
C LEU A 178 -1.26 9.92 -15.38
N THR A 179 -1.85 10.84 -14.63
CA THR A 179 -2.28 12.15 -15.14
C THR A 179 -1.21 13.21 -14.91
N ARG A 180 -0.67 13.30 -13.69
CA ARG A 180 0.27 14.36 -13.29
C ARG A 180 1.75 13.99 -13.47
N GLY A 181 2.07 12.72 -13.69
CA GLY A 181 3.43 12.22 -13.85
C GLY A 181 4.12 11.93 -12.52
N PHE A 182 4.75 12.92 -11.91
CA PHE A 182 5.57 12.74 -10.71
C PHE A 182 5.23 13.75 -9.62
N ASP A 183 4.78 13.23 -8.48
CA ASP A 183 4.43 14.01 -7.30
C ASP A 183 5.42 13.73 -6.16
N VAL A 184 5.80 14.78 -5.43
CA VAL A 184 6.62 14.67 -4.22
C VAL A 184 5.78 15.10 -3.02
N TYR A 185 5.69 14.20 -2.04
CA TYR A 185 4.94 14.38 -0.81
C TYR A 185 5.91 14.52 0.35
N ARG A 186 5.54 15.30 1.37
CA ARG A 186 6.23 15.32 2.66
C ARG A 186 5.31 14.73 3.72
N PHE A 187 5.70 13.59 4.27
CA PHE A 187 5.07 13.00 5.44
C PHE A 187 5.84 13.44 6.68
N THR A 188 5.16 14.01 7.67
CA THR A 188 5.79 14.56 8.87
C THR A 188 5.81 13.61 10.07
N GLY A 189 5.23 12.42 9.93
CA GLY A 189 5.08 11.43 11.01
C GLY A 189 3.63 10.98 11.20
N ALA A 190 3.40 10.01 12.09
CA ALA A 190 2.10 9.41 12.30
C ALA A 190 1.09 10.42 12.85
N GLY A 191 0.09 10.76 12.05
CA GLY A 191 -1.01 11.65 12.43
C GLY A 191 -1.21 12.79 11.44
N LEU A 192 -2.45 12.87 10.95
CA LEU A 192 -3.11 13.91 10.14
C LEU A 192 -3.34 13.53 8.67
N SER A 193 -4.63 13.54 8.30
CA SER A 193 -5.10 13.77 6.94
C SER A 193 -4.80 15.23 6.58
N ALA A 194 -4.23 15.47 5.40
CA ALA A 194 -4.06 16.80 4.86
C ALA A 194 -5.16 17.08 3.82
N PRO A 195 -5.81 18.26 3.84
CA PRO A 195 -6.76 18.62 2.80
C PRO A 195 -6.05 18.67 1.43
N PRO A 196 -6.74 18.32 0.33
CA PRO A 196 -6.19 18.47 -1.01
C PRO A 196 -5.70 19.90 -1.25
N LEU A 197 -4.46 20.02 -1.70
CA LEU A 197 -3.89 21.24 -2.27
C LEU A 197 -4.44 21.43 -3.67
N GLU A 198 -4.85 22.67 -3.94
CA GLU A 198 -5.16 23.12 -5.28
C GLU A 198 -3.89 23.12 -6.15
N PRO A 199 -3.90 22.53 -7.36
CA PRO A 199 -2.77 22.60 -8.27
C PRO A 199 -2.38 24.05 -8.57
N VAL A 200 -1.17 24.45 -8.18
CA VAL A 200 -0.63 25.77 -8.53
C VAL A 200 0.24 25.65 -9.77
N ASN A 201 -0.14 26.34 -10.84
CA ASN A 201 0.70 26.44 -12.04
C ASN A 201 2.00 27.20 -11.70
N LEU A 202 3.11 26.49 -11.54
CA LEU A 202 4.41 27.11 -11.21
C LEU A 202 4.96 28.01 -12.33
N ALA A 203 4.45 27.89 -13.57
CA ALA A 203 4.84 28.78 -14.67
C ALA A 203 4.24 30.19 -14.52
N SER A 204 3.10 30.34 -13.83
CA SER A 204 2.50 31.67 -13.58
C SER A 204 3.28 32.44 -12.50
N LEU A 205 3.90 31.74 -11.55
CA LEU A 205 4.72 32.34 -10.49
C LEU A 205 6.06 32.91 -11.00
N ARG A 206 6.58 32.40 -12.13
CA ARG A 206 7.81 32.92 -12.74
C ARG A 206 7.62 34.26 -13.47
N LYS A 207 6.39 34.65 -13.81
CA LYS A 207 6.12 35.93 -14.51
C LYS A 207 5.98 37.14 -13.58
N GLY A 208 5.95 36.95 -12.25
CA GLY A 208 5.78 38.04 -11.28
C GLY A 208 7.06 38.61 -10.67
N GLY A 209 8.23 38.20 -11.16
CA GLY A 209 9.50 38.45 -10.47
C GLY A 209 10.64 38.95 -11.34
N VAL A 210 10.41 39.91 -12.25
CA VAL A 210 11.43 40.89 -12.69
C VAL A 210 10.71 42.14 -13.23
N GLU A 211 10.53 43.16 -12.40
CA GLU A 211 10.64 44.55 -12.84
C GLU A 211 11.56 45.25 -11.83
N GLY A 212 12.74 45.63 -12.30
CA GLY A 212 13.62 46.60 -11.64
C GLY A 212 13.46 47.96 -12.30
#